data_AF-A0A7J4PTI3-F1
#
_entry.id   AF-A0A7J4PTI3-F1
#
_cell.length_a   1.000
_cell.length_b   1.000
_cell.length_c   1.000
_cell.angle_alpha   90.00
_cell.angle_beta   90.00
_cell.angle_gamma   90.00
#
_symmetry.space_group_name_H-M   'P 1'
#
loop_
_entity.id
_entity.type
_entity.pdbx_description
1 polymer ?
#
loop_
_entity_poly.entity_id
_entity_poly.type
_entity_poly.pdbx_seq_one_letter_code
_entity_poly.pdbx_strand_id
1 'polypeptide(L)'
;MTLIEYAKKGKTPPEVELVAQKEGVDPGKLTRLLARGRVVIPRNAERKIDPIGIGETLTTKVNLNLGSSKNLADPDAEVEKAVVAMEAGADTVMDLSTGGDLDLIRRKVLDAVGIPIGTVPIYQAEVEGKLNSQGLFDALERQAKDGVDFVTVHVGVNLNSFERLKGSHRIMGVVSRGGSLTLKYMSETGEDNPYYAEYDHLLDIAREHELTLSLGDGLRPGCIDDASDRAKYMEFIMLGELVDRAR
;
A
#
# COMPACT_ATOMS: atom_id res chain seq x y z
N MET A 1 -2.60 17.32 10.02
CA MET A 1 -1.71 16.53 10.91
C MET A 1 -2.22 15.12 10.85
N THR A 2 -1.35 14.14 10.62
CA THR A 2 -1.71 12.72 10.55
C THR A 2 -1.97 12.12 11.95
N LEU A 3 -2.61 10.96 12.03
CA LEU A 3 -2.84 10.27 13.32
C LEU A 3 -1.54 10.01 14.10
N ILE A 4 -0.45 9.63 13.41
CA ILE A 4 0.85 9.41 14.05
C ILE A 4 1.42 10.71 14.65
N GLU A 5 1.19 11.87 14.03
CA GLU A 5 1.60 13.17 14.58
C GLU A 5 0.80 13.56 15.82
N TYR A 6 -0.51 13.28 15.84
CA TYR A 6 -1.33 13.45 17.04
C TYR A 6 -0.82 12.55 18.18
N ALA A 7 -0.56 11.28 17.88
CA ALA A 7 -0.09 10.32 18.86
C ALA A 7 1.32 10.66 19.40
N LYS A 8 2.24 11.13 18.55
CA LYS A 8 3.56 11.64 18.98
C LYS A 8 3.46 12.83 19.92
N LYS A 9 2.39 13.63 19.81
CA LYS A 9 2.07 14.73 20.74
C LYS A 9 1.31 14.26 21.99
N GLY A 10 1.15 12.95 22.19
CA GLY A 10 0.43 12.37 23.33
C GLY A 10 -1.08 12.55 23.27
N LYS A 11 -1.64 12.92 22.11
CA LYS A 11 -3.07 13.07 21.90
C LYS A 11 -3.66 11.75 21.43
N THR A 12 -4.89 11.45 21.86
CA THR A 12 -5.66 10.29 21.41
C THR A 12 -6.80 10.79 20.52
N PRO A 13 -6.68 10.70 19.18
CA PRO A 13 -7.76 11.03 18.25
C PRO A 13 -8.97 10.10 18.44
N PRO A 14 -10.20 10.54 18.05
CA PRO A 14 -11.41 9.71 18.13
C PRO A 14 -11.28 8.35 17.43
N GLU A 15 -10.54 8.30 16.32
CA GLU A 15 -10.29 7.08 15.56
C GLU A 15 -9.53 6.05 16.40
N VAL A 16 -8.57 6.51 17.22
CA VAL A 16 -7.81 5.66 18.14
C VAL A 16 -8.72 5.17 19.26
N GLU A 17 -9.63 6.00 19.78
CA GLU A 17 -10.60 5.58 20.80
C GLU A 17 -11.55 4.50 20.28
N LEU A 18 -12.06 4.67 19.06
CA LEU A 18 -12.95 3.70 18.42
C LEU A 18 -12.25 2.36 18.18
N VAL A 19 -11.01 2.37 17.67
CA VAL A 19 -10.23 1.13 17.49
C VAL A 19 -9.92 0.47 18.83
N ALA A 20 -9.52 1.26 19.84
CA ALA A 20 -9.25 0.76 21.18
C ALA A 20 -10.49 0.08 21.80
N GLN A 21 -11.67 0.68 21.62
CA GLN A 21 -12.94 0.12 22.07
C GLN A 21 -13.27 -1.21 21.38
N LYS A 22 -13.15 -1.28 20.05
CA LYS A 22 -13.43 -2.51 19.28
C LYS A 22 -12.50 -3.67 19.65
N GLU A 23 -11.24 -3.36 19.91
CA GLU A 23 -10.20 -4.35 20.19
C GLU A 23 -10.08 -4.67 21.69
N GLY A 24 -10.80 -3.96 22.56
CA GLY A 24 -10.71 -4.12 24.02
C GLY A 24 -9.35 -3.74 24.59
N VAL A 25 -8.70 -2.72 24.02
CA VAL A 25 -7.36 -2.25 24.41
C VAL A 25 -7.44 -0.87 25.05
N ASP A 26 -6.53 -0.55 25.99
CA ASP A 26 -6.39 0.80 26.55
C ASP A 26 -6.07 1.85 25.45
N PRO A 27 -6.85 2.92 25.28
CA PRO A 27 -6.59 3.96 24.28
C PRO A 27 -5.21 4.60 24.44
N GLY A 28 -4.74 4.80 25.68
CA GLY A 28 -3.41 5.35 25.94
C GLY A 28 -2.28 4.43 25.45
N LYS A 29 -2.43 3.12 25.63
CA LYS A 29 -1.54 2.09 25.09
C LYS A 29 -1.55 2.10 23.57
N LEU A 30 -2.73 2.17 22.96
CA LEU A 30 -2.85 2.22 21.50
C LEU A 30 -2.20 3.48 20.92
N THR A 31 -2.43 4.65 21.53
CA THR A 31 -1.75 5.91 21.18
C THR A 31 -0.24 5.78 21.24
N ARG A 32 0.32 5.12 22.27
CA ARG A 32 1.78 4.89 22.35
C ARG A 32 2.29 3.94 21.27
N LEU A 33 1.52 2.91 20.88
CA LEU A 33 1.88 1.99 19.80
C LEU A 33 1.85 2.69 18.44
N LEU A 34 0.83 3.51 18.19
CA LEU A 34 0.72 4.35 17.00
C LEU A 34 1.88 5.36 16.90
N ALA A 35 2.19 6.06 18.00
CA ALA A 35 3.31 7.01 18.05
C ALA A 35 4.68 6.38 17.73
N ARG A 36 4.84 5.08 18.03
CA ARG A 36 6.05 4.29 17.76
C ARG A 36 6.01 3.57 16.41
N GLY A 37 4.94 3.74 15.63
CA GLY A 37 4.72 3.06 14.35
C GLY A 37 4.61 1.53 14.47
N ARG A 38 4.14 1.02 15.62
CA ARG A 38 3.87 -0.42 15.86
C ARG A 38 2.42 -0.82 15.57
N VAL A 39 1.55 0.18 15.44
CA VAL A 39 0.18 0.08 14.95
C VAL A 39 -0.02 1.19 13.93
N VAL A 40 -0.84 0.93 12.91
CA VAL A 40 -1.36 1.93 11.97
C VAL A 40 -2.89 1.85 11.94
N ILE A 41 -3.55 2.96 11.62
CA ILE A 41 -4.99 3.01 11.34
C ILE A 41 -5.11 3.59 9.93
N PRO A 42 -5.21 2.75 8.88
CA PRO A 42 -5.29 3.24 7.51
C PRO A 42 -6.58 4.02 7.32
N ARG A 43 -6.45 5.29 6.91
CA ARG A 43 -7.57 6.18 6.67
C ARG A 43 -7.12 7.36 5.84
N ASN A 44 -7.76 7.57 4.71
CA ASN A 44 -7.59 8.82 3.96
C ASN A 44 -8.39 9.97 4.59
N ALA A 45 -7.82 11.18 4.60
CA ALA A 45 -8.50 12.38 5.08
C ALA A 45 -9.81 12.70 4.32
N GLU A 46 -9.87 12.33 3.04
CA GLU A 46 -11.02 12.55 2.14
C GLU A 46 -12.19 11.58 2.40
N ARG A 47 -11.95 10.51 3.16
CA ARG A 47 -12.92 9.41 3.34
C ARG A 47 -13.30 9.22 4.80
N LYS A 48 -14.60 8.97 5.04
CA LYS A 48 -15.11 8.58 6.35
C LYS A 48 -15.43 7.09 6.33
N ILE A 49 -14.61 6.32 7.01
CA ILE A 49 -14.75 4.88 7.14
C ILE A 49 -14.85 4.48 8.61
N ASP A 50 -15.27 3.24 8.84
CA ASP A 50 -15.19 2.64 10.16
C ASP A 50 -13.71 2.29 10.46
N PRO A 51 -13.05 2.93 11.45
CA PRO A 51 -11.60 2.83 11.60
C PRO A 51 -11.18 1.42 12.06
N ILE A 52 -10.09 0.93 11.47
CA ILE A 52 -9.50 -0.39 11.75
C ILE A 52 -8.02 -0.21 12.10
N GLY A 53 -7.61 -0.75 13.24
CA GLY A 53 -6.20 -0.78 13.64
C GLY A 53 -5.50 -2.04 13.15
N ILE A 54 -4.29 -1.88 12.63
CA ILE A 54 -3.43 -2.98 12.19
C ILE A 54 -2.12 -2.90 12.95
N GLY A 55 -1.78 -3.96 13.71
CA GLY A 55 -0.47 -4.07 14.33
C GLY A 55 -0.48 -4.78 15.69
N GLU A 56 0.55 -4.47 16.48
CA GLU A 56 0.83 -5.17 17.73
C GLU A 56 -0.35 -5.11 18.71
N THR A 57 -0.63 -6.21 19.40
CA THR A 57 -1.69 -6.36 20.43
C THR A 57 -3.13 -6.28 19.94
N LEU A 58 -3.36 -6.07 18.65
CA LEU A 58 -4.68 -6.12 18.02
C LEU A 58 -4.94 -7.51 17.42
N THR A 59 -6.20 -7.82 17.15
CA THR A 59 -6.56 -9.05 16.43
C THR A 59 -5.95 -9.07 15.02
N THR A 60 -5.68 -10.28 14.50
CA THR A 60 -5.15 -10.44 13.13
C THR A 60 -6.18 -9.95 12.13
N LYS A 61 -5.72 -9.18 11.14
CA LYS A 61 -6.56 -8.58 10.08
C LYS A 61 -6.40 -9.32 8.77
N VAL A 62 -7.48 -9.43 8.00
CA VAL A 62 -7.53 -10.12 6.72
C VAL A 62 -7.86 -9.12 5.61
N ASN A 63 -7.02 -9.12 4.57
CA ASN A 63 -7.23 -8.34 3.36
C ASN A 63 -7.77 -9.22 2.23
N LEU A 64 -8.76 -8.73 1.48
CA LEU A 64 -9.24 -9.36 0.25
C LEU A 64 -8.81 -8.56 -0.98
N ASN A 65 -8.25 -9.26 -1.97
CA ASN A 65 -7.90 -8.65 -3.26
C ASN A 65 -9.04 -8.82 -4.26
N LEU A 66 -9.47 -7.72 -4.87
CA LEU A 66 -10.38 -7.68 -6.00
C LEU A 66 -9.74 -6.93 -7.17
N GLY A 67 -10.46 -6.80 -8.28
CA GLY A 67 -10.03 -5.97 -9.39
C GLY A 67 -10.33 -6.59 -10.74
N SER A 68 -10.55 -5.69 -11.70
CA SER A 68 -10.77 -6.03 -13.09
C SER A 68 -9.50 -6.50 -13.80
N SER A 69 -9.70 -7.13 -14.96
CA SER A 69 -8.63 -7.47 -15.88
C SER A 69 -9.00 -7.04 -17.30
N LYS A 70 -8.04 -7.11 -18.23
CA LYS A 70 -8.29 -6.83 -19.66
C LYS A 70 -9.41 -7.70 -20.27
N ASN A 71 -9.65 -8.88 -19.70
CA ASN A 71 -10.64 -9.84 -20.20
C ASN A 71 -12.02 -9.67 -19.55
N LEU A 72 -12.07 -9.09 -18.35
CA LEU A 72 -13.30 -8.90 -17.58
C LEU A 72 -13.17 -7.60 -16.78
N ALA A 73 -13.82 -6.55 -17.29
CA ALA A 73 -13.81 -5.21 -16.71
C ALA A 73 -15.25 -4.70 -16.56
N ASP A 74 -15.91 -5.21 -15.53
CA ASP A 74 -17.26 -4.81 -15.15
C ASP A 74 -17.22 -4.11 -13.78
N PRO A 75 -17.42 -2.78 -13.73
CA PRO A 75 -17.41 -2.04 -12.47
C PRO A 75 -18.45 -2.52 -11.46
N ASP A 76 -19.62 -2.97 -11.91
CA ASP A 76 -20.69 -3.39 -11.00
C ASP A 76 -20.34 -4.74 -10.35
N ALA A 77 -19.68 -5.63 -11.10
CA ALA A 77 -19.16 -6.88 -10.57
C ALA A 77 -18.03 -6.65 -9.53
N GLU A 78 -17.16 -5.65 -9.71
CA GLU A 78 -16.13 -5.33 -8.70
C GLU A 78 -16.74 -4.73 -7.42
N VAL A 79 -17.78 -3.92 -7.55
CA VAL A 79 -18.56 -3.41 -6.42
C VAL A 79 -19.21 -4.55 -5.65
N GLU A 80 -19.87 -5.49 -6.35
CA GLU A 80 -20.50 -6.65 -5.72
C GLU A 80 -19.48 -7.47 -4.92
N LYS A 81 -18.30 -7.75 -5.48
CA LYS A 81 -17.21 -8.44 -4.77
C LYS A 81 -16.77 -7.68 -3.52
N ALA A 82 -16.64 -6.36 -3.58
CA ALA A 82 -16.22 -5.53 -2.46
C ALA A 82 -17.24 -5.59 -1.30
N VAL A 83 -18.53 -5.48 -1.63
CA VAL A 83 -19.63 -5.58 -0.65
C VAL A 83 -19.66 -6.96 -0.01
N VAL A 84 -19.64 -8.02 -0.82
CA VAL A 84 -19.62 -9.41 -0.32
C VAL A 84 -18.39 -9.67 0.55
N ALA A 85 -17.22 -9.15 0.19
CA ALA A 85 -16.01 -9.27 1.00
C ALA A 85 -16.15 -8.62 2.38
N MET A 86 -16.68 -7.40 2.43
CA MET A 86 -16.95 -6.69 3.68
C MET A 86 -17.97 -7.44 4.54
N GLU A 87 -19.09 -7.90 3.95
CA GLU A 87 -20.13 -8.67 4.65
C GLU A 87 -19.62 -10.02 5.17
N ALA A 88 -18.66 -10.64 4.47
CA ALA A 88 -18.00 -11.86 4.88
C ALA A 88 -16.92 -11.64 5.97
N GLY A 89 -16.64 -10.40 6.37
CA GLY A 89 -15.72 -10.04 7.45
C GLY A 89 -14.28 -9.75 7.01
N ALA A 90 -14.05 -9.36 5.76
CA ALA A 90 -12.75 -8.80 5.37
C ALA A 90 -12.52 -7.47 6.11
N ASP A 91 -11.33 -7.31 6.72
CA ASP A 91 -10.96 -6.07 7.41
C ASP A 91 -10.55 -4.98 6.43
N THR A 92 -9.91 -5.35 5.31
CA THR A 92 -9.56 -4.41 4.25
C THR A 92 -9.79 -5.04 2.89
N VAL A 93 -9.96 -4.21 1.87
CA VAL A 93 -9.94 -4.67 0.47
C VAL A 93 -8.88 -3.94 -0.32
N MET A 94 -8.31 -4.60 -1.33
CA MET A 94 -7.45 -3.93 -2.30
C MET A 94 -8.04 -4.01 -3.70
N ASP A 95 -8.14 -2.86 -4.35
CA ASP A 95 -8.43 -2.77 -5.78
C ASP A 95 -7.13 -2.93 -6.58
N LEU A 96 -6.99 -4.10 -7.22
CA LEU A 96 -5.86 -4.47 -8.07
C LEU A 96 -6.22 -4.46 -9.55
N SER A 97 -7.24 -3.66 -9.92
CA SER A 97 -7.76 -3.54 -11.28
C SER A 97 -6.69 -3.19 -12.30
N THR A 98 -6.76 -3.84 -13.46
CA THR A 98 -5.81 -3.68 -14.58
C THR A 98 -6.49 -3.60 -15.96
N GLY A 99 -7.81 -3.45 -16.00
CA GLY A 99 -8.56 -3.29 -17.24
C GLY A 99 -9.82 -2.44 -17.07
N GLY A 100 -10.27 -1.85 -18.17
CA GLY A 100 -11.39 -0.91 -18.17
C GLY A 100 -11.03 0.45 -17.56
N ASP A 101 -12.05 1.18 -17.13
CA ASP A 101 -11.91 2.50 -16.49
C ASP A 101 -11.57 2.33 -15.00
N LEU A 102 -10.28 2.36 -14.68
CA LEU A 102 -9.77 2.17 -13.33
C LEU A 102 -10.24 3.27 -12.36
N ASP A 103 -10.40 4.50 -12.85
CA ASP A 103 -10.86 5.62 -12.02
C ASP A 103 -12.34 5.43 -11.66
N LEU A 104 -13.17 4.98 -12.60
CA LEU A 104 -14.57 4.67 -12.34
C LEU A 104 -14.73 3.48 -11.37
N ILE A 105 -14.01 2.38 -11.61
CA ILE A 105 -14.09 1.17 -10.77
C ILE A 105 -13.70 1.51 -9.32
N ARG A 106 -12.55 2.16 -9.14
CA ARG A 106 -12.05 2.53 -7.82
C ARG A 106 -13.03 3.41 -7.05
N ARG A 107 -13.55 4.48 -7.68
CA ARG A 107 -14.50 5.40 -7.04
C ARG A 107 -15.80 4.69 -6.65
N LYS A 108 -16.35 3.85 -7.53
CA LYS A 108 -17.53 3.03 -7.21
C LYS A 108 -17.29 2.10 -6.02
N VAL A 109 -16.11 1.46 -5.96
CA VAL A 109 -15.74 0.56 -4.86
C VAL A 109 -15.54 1.34 -3.55
N LEU A 110 -14.91 2.52 -3.59
CA LEU A 110 -14.76 3.42 -2.43
C LEU A 110 -16.11 3.87 -1.85
N ASP A 111 -17.07 4.19 -2.71
CA ASP A 111 -18.42 4.62 -2.30
C ASP A 111 -19.26 3.47 -1.70
N ALA A 112 -18.97 2.22 -2.09
CA ALA A 112 -19.81 1.08 -1.75
C ALA A 112 -19.49 0.41 -0.40
N VAL A 113 -18.26 0.55 0.11
CA VAL A 113 -17.83 -0.13 1.35
C VAL A 113 -17.39 0.85 2.43
N GLY A 114 -17.51 0.46 3.70
CA GLY A 114 -17.14 1.28 4.86
C GLY A 114 -15.80 0.90 5.50
N ILE A 115 -15.01 0.04 4.86
CA ILE A 115 -13.71 -0.46 5.33
C ILE A 115 -12.54 0.15 4.52
N PRO A 116 -11.29 0.12 5.04
CA PRO A 116 -10.13 0.64 4.33
C PRO A 116 -9.92 -0.03 2.98
N ILE A 117 -9.64 0.78 1.97
CA ILE A 117 -9.32 0.32 0.62
C ILE A 117 -7.88 0.65 0.28
N GLY A 118 -7.16 -0.32 -0.27
CA GLY A 118 -5.83 -0.14 -0.79
C GLY A 118 -5.67 -0.36 -2.28
N THR A 119 -4.58 0.15 -2.83
CA THR A 119 -4.27 0.02 -4.26
C THR A 119 -2.77 -0.18 -4.50
N VAL A 120 -2.38 -0.36 -5.76
CA VAL A 120 -0.98 -0.34 -6.21
C VAL A 120 -0.83 0.66 -7.37
N PRO A 121 -0.47 1.93 -7.10
CA PRO A 121 -0.53 3.00 -8.10
C PRO A 121 0.19 2.72 -9.44
N ILE A 122 1.31 1.99 -9.40
CA ILE A 122 2.07 1.62 -10.60
C ILE A 122 1.26 0.78 -11.60
N TYR A 123 0.21 0.07 -11.16
CA TYR A 123 -0.65 -0.69 -12.07
C TYR A 123 -1.44 0.25 -12.99
N GLN A 124 -1.94 1.35 -12.43
CA GLN A 124 -2.65 2.35 -13.22
C GLN A 124 -1.69 3.09 -14.16
N ALA A 125 -0.49 3.44 -13.69
CA ALA A 125 0.54 4.04 -14.54
C ALA A 125 0.88 3.15 -15.75
N GLU A 126 1.04 1.83 -15.55
CA GLU A 126 1.27 0.88 -16.66
C GLU A 126 0.06 0.77 -17.60
N VAL A 127 -1.17 0.70 -17.07
CA VAL A 127 -2.39 0.61 -17.91
C VAL A 127 -2.57 1.86 -18.77
N GLU A 128 -2.18 3.03 -18.26
CA GLU A 128 -2.20 4.30 -19.00
C GLU A 128 -1.00 4.49 -19.94
N GLY A 129 -0.04 3.55 -19.96
CA GLY A 129 1.19 3.67 -20.74
C GLY A 129 2.13 4.79 -20.25
N LYS A 130 2.00 5.19 -18.98
CA LYS A 130 2.76 6.25 -18.33
C LYS A 130 3.72 5.68 -17.27
N LEU A 131 4.44 4.62 -17.61
CA LEU A 131 5.45 4.04 -16.74
C LEU A 131 6.72 4.92 -16.74
N ASN A 132 6.63 6.10 -16.14
CA ASN A 132 7.71 7.05 -15.92
C ASN A 132 7.52 7.79 -14.58
N SER A 133 8.53 8.52 -14.08
CA SER A 133 8.44 9.18 -12.76
C SER A 133 7.14 9.99 -12.58
N GLN A 134 6.84 10.90 -13.53
CA GLN A 134 5.62 11.71 -13.47
C GLN A 134 4.35 10.85 -13.45
N GLY A 135 4.25 9.84 -14.31
CA GLY A 135 3.07 8.98 -14.38
C GLY A 135 2.85 8.14 -13.12
N LEU A 136 3.92 7.75 -12.43
CA LEU A 136 3.84 7.08 -11.13
C LEU A 136 3.27 8.01 -10.04
N PHE A 137 3.77 9.24 -9.95
CA PHE A 137 3.27 10.23 -8.99
C PHE A 137 1.86 10.72 -9.33
N ASP A 138 1.53 10.94 -10.61
CA ASP A 138 0.18 11.30 -11.06
C ASP A 138 -0.85 10.23 -10.68
N ALA A 139 -0.51 8.95 -10.84
CA ALA A 139 -1.38 7.84 -10.45
C ALA A 139 -1.58 7.79 -8.93
N LEU A 140 -0.50 7.97 -8.16
CA LEU A 140 -0.54 8.01 -6.70
C LEU A 140 -1.42 9.15 -6.19
N GLU A 141 -1.19 10.38 -6.66
CA GLU A 141 -1.94 11.56 -6.20
C GLU A 141 -3.42 11.46 -6.55
N ARG A 142 -3.76 10.99 -7.75
CA ARG A 142 -5.16 10.82 -8.16
C ARG A 142 -5.86 9.79 -7.27
N GLN A 143 -5.21 8.69 -6.93
CA GLN A 143 -5.75 7.69 -6.01
C GLN A 143 -5.89 8.24 -4.59
N ALA A 144 -4.93 9.03 -4.13
CA ALA A 144 -5.01 9.70 -2.83
C ALA A 144 -6.19 10.69 -2.78
N LYS A 145 -6.40 11.47 -3.84
CA LYS A 145 -7.52 12.42 -3.99
C LYS A 145 -8.88 11.72 -4.06
N ASP A 146 -8.96 10.52 -4.61
CA ASP A 146 -10.20 9.73 -4.62
C ASP A 146 -10.55 9.17 -3.22
N GLY A 147 -9.60 9.14 -2.28
CA GLY A 147 -9.84 8.65 -0.92
C GLY A 147 -9.33 7.24 -0.63
N VAL A 148 -8.35 6.72 -1.39
CA VAL A 148 -7.66 5.45 -1.07
C VAL A 148 -6.97 5.55 0.29
N ASP A 149 -7.16 4.57 1.17
CA ASP A 149 -6.69 4.62 2.56
C ASP A 149 -5.25 4.15 2.72
N PHE A 150 -4.79 3.24 1.86
CA PHE A 150 -3.38 2.84 1.81
C PHE A 150 -2.90 2.47 0.40
N VAL A 151 -1.62 2.69 0.12
CA VAL A 151 -1.04 2.34 -1.18
C VAL A 151 0.13 1.39 -0.99
N THR A 152 0.23 0.39 -1.86
CA THR A 152 1.44 -0.43 -1.95
C THR A 152 2.45 0.21 -2.90
N VAL A 153 3.59 0.62 -2.35
CA VAL A 153 4.70 1.25 -3.09
C VAL A 153 5.95 0.38 -2.96
N HIS A 154 6.54 0.01 -4.10
CA HIS A 154 7.66 -0.95 -4.15
C HIS A 154 9.02 -0.27 -3.99
N VAL A 155 9.13 0.65 -3.03
CA VAL A 155 10.33 1.50 -2.80
C VAL A 155 11.60 0.70 -2.48
N GLY A 156 11.46 -0.54 -2.01
CA GLY A 156 12.58 -1.43 -1.75
C GLY A 156 13.17 -2.07 -3.02
N VAL A 157 12.49 -1.97 -4.17
CA VAL A 157 13.05 -2.27 -5.49
C VAL A 157 13.77 -1.02 -5.98
N ASN A 158 15.10 -1.01 -5.86
CA ASN A 158 15.95 0.12 -6.21
C ASN A 158 17.28 -0.41 -6.74
N LEU A 159 18.21 0.46 -7.14
CA LEU A 159 19.49 0.03 -7.72
C LEU A 159 20.26 -0.94 -6.80
N ASN A 160 20.21 -0.75 -5.48
CA ASN A 160 20.90 -1.65 -4.54
C ASN A 160 20.32 -3.07 -4.56
N SER A 161 18.99 -3.19 -4.47
CA SER A 161 18.32 -4.49 -4.45
C SER A 161 18.29 -5.16 -5.82
N PHE A 162 18.28 -4.36 -6.90
CA PHE A 162 18.46 -4.83 -8.28
C PHE A 162 19.82 -5.47 -8.51
N GLU A 163 20.91 -4.87 -8.01
CA GLU A 163 22.25 -5.47 -8.12
C GLU A 163 22.35 -6.82 -7.38
N ARG A 164 21.61 -6.99 -6.27
CA ARG A 164 21.52 -8.29 -5.58
C ARG A 164 20.69 -9.32 -6.35
N LEU A 165 19.63 -8.87 -7.02
CA LEU A 165 18.81 -9.71 -7.88
C LEU A 165 19.60 -10.24 -9.09
N LYS A 166 20.44 -9.42 -9.74
CA LYS A 166 21.28 -9.85 -10.88
C LYS A 166 22.23 -11.00 -10.53
N GLY A 167 22.72 -11.01 -9.29
CA GLY A 167 23.57 -12.09 -8.76
C GLY A 167 22.79 -13.26 -8.16
N SER A 168 21.46 -13.30 -8.31
CA SER A 168 20.61 -14.35 -7.76
C SER A 168 20.40 -15.50 -8.74
N HIS A 169 20.11 -16.69 -8.20
CA HIS A 169 19.84 -17.91 -8.96
C HIS A 169 18.36 -18.30 -8.87
N ARG A 170 17.47 -17.31 -8.77
CA ARG A 170 16.04 -17.58 -8.57
C ARG A 170 15.46 -18.45 -9.67
N ILE A 171 14.63 -19.41 -9.28
CA ILE A 171 13.89 -20.27 -10.22
C ILE A 171 12.75 -19.47 -10.86
N MET A 172 11.97 -18.73 -10.06
CA MET A 172 10.80 -17.99 -10.56
C MET A 172 11.08 -16.51 -10.84
N GLY A 173 12.30 -16.04 -10.59
CA GLY A 173 12.68 -14.64 -10.78
C GLY A 173 11.86 -13.69 -9.88
N VAL A 174 11.25 -12.66 -10.49
CA VAL A 174 10.44 -11.67 -9.78
C VAL A 174 8.96 -11.94 -10.06
N VAL A 175 8.25 -12.32 -9.00
CA VAL A 175 6.81 -12.67 -9.06
C VAL A 175 5.89 -11.53 -8.62
N SER A 176 6.45 -10.44 -8.09
CA SER A 176 5.68 -9.23 -7.82
C SER A 176 5.41 -8.49 -9.10
N ARG A 177 4.14 -8.32 -9.48
CA ARG A 177 3.78 -7.48 -10.64
C ARG A 177 4.33 -6.07 -10.47
N GLY A 178 4.13 -5.44 -9.30
CA GLY A 178 4.61 -4.09 -9.06
C GLY A 178 6.14 -4.01 -9.03
N GLY A 179 6.80 -5.00 -8.43
CA GLY A 179 8.26 -5.11 -8.48
C GLY A 179 8.80 -5.26 -9.91
N SER A 180 8.17 -6.11 -10.73
CA SER A 180 8.54 -6.30 -12.14
C SER A 180 8.32 -5.04 -12.98
N LEU A 181 7.26 -4.27 -12.72
CA LEU A 181 7.02 -2.99 -13.38
C LEU A 181 8.06 -1.93 -12.98
N THR A 182 8.44 -1.87 -11.70
CA THR A 182 9.53 -1.00 -11.25
C THR A 182 10.85 -1.40 -11.92
N LEU A 183 11.17 -2.69 -12.01
CA LEU A 183 12.37 -3.16 -12.70
C LEU A 183 12.34 -2.87 -14.20
N LYS A 184 11.18 -2.96 -14.85
CA LYS A 184 11.00 -2.57 -16.26
C LYS A 184 11.35 -1.10 -16.43
N TYR A 185 10.80 -0.19 -15.62
CA TYR A 185 11.16 1.23 -15.63
C TYR A 185 12.68 1.42 -15.51
N MET A 186 13.28 0.88 -14.44
CA MET A 186 14.71 1.05 -14.17
C MET A 186 15.59 0.50 -15.30
N SER A 187 15.18 -0.59 -15.95
CA SER A 187 15.92 -1.20 -17.05
C SER A 187 15.80 -0.40 -18.36
N GLU A 188 14.64 0.21 -18.61
CA GLU A 188 14.37 1.01 -19.81
C GLU A 188 14.99 2.42 -19.72
N THR A 189 15.07 3.00 -18.52
CA THR A 189 15.59 4.36 -18.32
C THR A 189 17.04 4.40 -17.82
N GLY A 190 17.51 3.35 -17.14
CA GLY A 190 18.78 3.36 -16.40
C GLY A 190 18.73 4.17 -15.11
N GLU A 191 17.56 4.67 -14.71
CA GLU A 191 17.35 5.45 -13.49
C GLU A 191 16.95 4.54 -12.31
N ASP A 192 17.03 5.09 -11.09
CA ASP A 192 16.53 4.40 -9.90
C ASP A 192 14.99 4.48 -9.81
N ASN A 193 14.39 3.70 -8.94
CA ASN A 193 12.95 3.74 -8.68
C ASN A 193 12.50 5.16 -8.26
N PRO A 194 11.53 5.78 -8.96
CA PRO A 194 11.10 7.15 -8.67
C PRO A 194 10.64 7.35 -7.22
N TYR A 195 9.87 6.40 -6.68
CA TYR A 195 9.42 6.47 -5.29
C TYR A 195 10.56 6.33 -4.27
N TYR A 196 11.68 5.70 -4.65
CA TYR A 196 12.86 5.61 -3.80
C TYR A 196 13.73 6.87 -3.91
N ALA A 197 13.99 7.31 -5.14
CA ALA A 197 14.79 8.50 -5.43
C ALA A 197 14.15 9.78 -4.85
N GLU A 198 12.82 9.88 -4.91
CA GLU A 198 12.03 11.02 -4.45
C GLU A 198 11.18 10.64 -3.22
N TYR A 199 11.74 9.84 -2.30
CA TYR A 199 10.99 9.32 -1.15
C TYR A 199 10.38 10.40 -0.26
N ASP A 200 11.05 11.54 -0.09
CA ASP A 200 10.52 12.64 0.73
C ASP A 200 9.27 13.27 0.05
N HIS A 201 9.25 13.36 -1.28
CA HIS A 201 8.07 13.80 -2.02
C HIS A 201 6.90 12.80 -1.89
N LEU A 202 7.19 11.49 -1.93
CA LEU A 202 6.20 10.46 -1.62
C LEU A 202 5.64 10.63 -0.19
N LEU A 203 6.49 10.93 0.80
CA LEU A 203 6.04 11.18 2.17
C LEU A 203 5.19 12.45 2.28
N ASP A 204 5.50 13.50 1.53
CA ASP A 204 4.70 14.73 1.50
C ASP A 204 3.27 14.47 0.99
N ILE A 205 3.14 13.74 -0.13
CA ILE A 205 1.82 13.31 -0.65
C ILE A 205 1.09 12.46 0.37
N ALA A 206 1.79 11.50 0.99
CA ALA A 206 1.18 10.63 1.98
C ALA A 206 0.67 11.40 3.20
N ARG A 207 1.45 12.38 3.67
CA ARG A 207 1.11 13.25 4.78
C ARG A 207 -0.07 14.16 4.45
N GLU A 208 -0.15 14.70 3.23
CA GLU A 208 -1.23 15.59 2.79
C GLU A 208 -2.60 14.91 2.88
N HIS A 209 -2.69 13.65 2.47
CA HIS A 209 -3.95 12.90 2.40
C HIS A 209 -4.19 11.93 3.58
N GLU A 210 -3.32 11.91 4.59
CA GLU A 210 -3.31 10.89 5.66
C GLU A 210 -3.17 9.45 5.10
N LEU A 211 -2.59 9.31 3.92
CA LEU A 211 -2.47 8.05 3.20
C LEU A 211 -1.43 7.15 3.86
N THR A 212 -1.83 5.92 4.17
CA THR A 212 -0.91 4.92 4.73
C THR A 212 -0.05 4.29 3.64
N LEU A 213 1.27 4.27 3.84
CA LEU A 213 2.19 3.59 2.94
C LEU A 213 2.37 2.13 3.36
N SER A 214 1.93 1.20 2.51
CA SER A 214 2.29 -0.21 2.56
C SER A 214 3.56 -0.39 1.73
N LEU A 215 4.73 -0.52 2.39
CA LEU A 215 5.97 -0.69 1.64
C LEU A 215 6.04 -2.12 1.09
N GLY A 216 5.92 -2.24 -0.24
CA GLY A 216 5.71 -3.50 -0.94
C GLY A 216 6.96 -4.39 -1.00
N ASP A 217 6.72 -5.70 -1.03
CA ASP A 217 7.72 -6.76 -1.17
C ASP A 217 7.95 -7.12 -2.66
N GLY A 218 8.50 -6.17 -3.41
CA GLY A 218 8.73 -6.29 -4.84
C GLY A 218 9.66 -7.44 -5.23
N LEU A 219 10.57 -7.83 -4.35
CA LEU A 219 11.47 -8.97 -4.50
C LEU A 219 11.06 -10.12 -3.58
N ARG A 220 9.77 -10.30 -3.26
CA ARG A 220 9.33 -11.52 -2.59
C ARG A 220 9.65 -12.79 -3.41
N PRO A 221 9.91 -13.93 -2.75
CA PRO A 221 10.18 -15.20 -3.42
C PRO A 221 8.92 -15.81 -4.02
N GLY A 222 9.03 -16.42 -5.21
CA GLY A 222 7.91 -17.13 -5.86
C GLY A 222 7.80 -18.59 -5.50
N CYS A 223 8.90 -19.20 -5.05
CA CYS A 223 8.96 -20.60 -4.65
C CYS A 223 9.84 -20.78 -3.40
N ILE A 224 9.83 -22.00 -2.86
CA ILE A 224 10.59 -22.36 -1.65
C ILE A 224 12.10 -22.19 -1.86
N ASP A 225 12.60 -22.50 -3.05
CA ASP A 225 14.03 -22.39 -3.38
C ASP A 225 14.52 -20.92 -3.31
N ASP A 226 13.65 -19.99 -3.71
CA ASP A 226 13.94 -18.55 -3.71
C ASP A 226 13.82 -17.91 -2.31
N ALA A 227 13.35 -18.65 -1.28
CA ALA A 227 12.77 -18.08 -0.07
C ALA A 227 13.71 -17.25 0.81
N SER A 228 15.02 -17.52 0.74
CA SER A 228 16.07 -16.92 1.57
C SER A 228 17.22 -16.36 0.74
N ASP A 229 16.89 -15.76 -0.40
CA ASP A 229 17.89 -15.19 -1.29
C ASP A 229 18.33 -13.77 -0.88
N ARG A 230 19.45 -13.33 -1.48
CA ARG A 230 20.05 -12.01 -1.21
C ARG A 230 19.15 -10.86 -1.62
N ALA A 231 18.36 -11.03 -2.69
CA ALA A 231 17.51 -9.99 -3.23
C ALA A 231 16.38 -9.63 -2.26
N LYS A 232 15.71 -10.63 -1.68
CA LYS A 232 14.69 -10.45 -0.64
C LYS A 232 15.25 -9.76 0.59
N TYR A 233 16.38 -10.24 1.13
CA TYR A 233 16.93 -9.65 2.35
C TYR A 233 17.43 -8.23 2.15
N MET A 234 17.98 -7.92 0.97
CA MET A 234 18.36 -6.54 0.63
C MET A 234 17.14 -5.62 0.62
N GLU A 235 16.05 -6.04 -0.03
CA GLU A 235 14.79 -5.29 0.00
C GLU A 235 14.32 -5.05 1.45
N PHE A 236 14.31 -6.09 2.29
CA PHE A 236 13.89 -5.95 3.69
C PHE A 236 14.73 -4.96 4.50
N ILE A 237 16.05 -4.96 4.31
CA ILE A 237 16.94 -3.98 4.96
C ILE A 237 16.56 -2.57 4.51
N MET A 238 16.40 -2.35 3.19
CA MET A 238 16.00 -1.05 2.65
C MET A 238 14.64 -0.59 3.20
N LEU A 239 13.65 -1.50 3.28
CA LEU A 239 12.35 -1.17 3.85
C LEU A 239 12.44 -0.73 5.31
N GLY A 240 13.31 -1.37 6.11
CA GLY A 240 13.58 -0.94 7.49
C GLY A 240 14.12 0.49 7.58
N GLU A 241 15.09 0.83 6.75
CA GLU A 241 15.67 2.18 6.68
C GLU A 241 14.64 3.24 6.25
N LEU A 242 13.77 2.91 5.29
CA LEU A 242 12.72 3.80 4.82
C LEU A 242 11.61 4.00 5.86
N VAL A 243 11.28 2.97 6.63
CA VAL A 243 10.34 3.08 7.76
C VAL A 243 10.85 4.05 8.82
N ASP A 244 12.15 4.08 9.10
CA ASP A 244 12.72 5.04 10.05
C ASP A 244 12.62 6.48 9.56
N ARG A 245 12.69 6.71 8.24
CA ARG A 245 12.46 8.02 7.62
C ARG A 245 10.98 8.43 7.63
N ALA A 246 10.06 7.48 7.49
CA ALA A 246 8.62 7.74 7.42
C ALA A 246 7.97 8.06 8.78
N ARG A 247 8.64 7.75 9.90
CA ARG A 247 8.06 7.84 11.24
C ARG A 247 8.21 9.21 11.87
#